data_AF-A0A2D5K1P5-F1
#
_entry.id   AF-A0A2D5K1P5-F1
#
_cell.length_a   1.000
_cell.length_b   1.000
_cell.length_c   1.000
_cell.angle_alpha   90.00
_cell.angle_beta   90.00
_cell.angle_gamma   90.00
#
_symmetry.space_group_name_H-M   'P 1'
#
loop_
_entity.id
_entity.type
_entity.pdbx_description
1 polymer ?
#
loop_
_entity_poly.entity_id
_entity_poly.type
_entity_poly.pdbx_seq_one_letter_code
_entity_poly.pdbx_strand_id
1 'polypeptide(L)'
;MIIKNKVSLLSIMGLVPFVLLSFGVWFIPYNLPYEALCLPFFLYALMINSFLSGNLWSYNLDLRMSPIVPIIFFFLPLALFFMMTIITYNSLQLGPILGLSAVLASISSFLGIYLYESKNKEHQPYYLLLRRRLTVVVMICHLSWAAFFIRIISA
;
A
#
# COMPACT_ATOMS: atom_id res chain seq x y z
N MET A 1 4.76 -26.23 13.32
CA MET A 1 3.39 -25.69 13.42
C MET A 1 3.33 -24.37 14.18
N ILE A 2 3.95 -24.27 15.36
CA ILE A 2 3.97 -23.05 16.20
C ILE A 2 4.54 -21.81 15.47
N ILE A 3 5.66 -21.95 14.74
CA ILE A 3 6.27 -20.83 14.01
C ILE A 3 5.36 -20.32 12.88
N LYS A 4 4.69 -21.21 12.14
CA LYS A 4 3.72 -20.83 11.09
C LYS A 4 2.58 -19.98 11.66
N ASN A 5 2.07 -20.35 12.83
CA ASN A 5 1.00 -19.60 13.51
C ASN A 5 1.46 -18.21 13.98
N LYS A 6 2.67 -18.10 14.54
CA LYS A 6 3.24 -16.80 14.96
C LYS A 6 3.46 -15.85 13.79
N VAL A 7 3.99 -16.36 12.67
CA VAL A 7 4.18 -15.56 11.45
C VAL A 7 2.84 -15.10 10.89
N SER A 8 1.83 -15.99 10.84
CA SER A 8 0.48 -15.62 10.38
C SER A 8 -0.13 -14.51 11.24
N LEU A 9 -0.02 -14.66 12.56
CA LEU A 9 -0.56 -13.69 13.51
C LEU A 9 0.09 -12.32 13.31
N LEU A 10 1.42 -12.26 13.25
CA LEU A 10 2.14 -11.01 13.04
C LEU A 10 1.76 -10.35 11.71
N SER A 11 1.64 -11.13 10.63
CA SER A 11 1.21 -10.63 9.33
C SER A 11 -0.22 -10.06 9.35
N ILE A 12 -1.14 -10.70 10.07
CA ILE A 12 -2.52 -10.22 10.22
C ILE A 12 -2.55 -8.95 11.10
N MET A 13 -1.75 -8.89 12.16
CA MET A 13 -1.62 -7.68 12.98
C MET A 13 -1.10 -6.49 12.17
N GLY A 14 -0.24 -6.73 11.17
CA GLY A 14 0.19 -5.71 10.21
C GLY A 14 -0.93 -5.15 9.33
N LEU A 15 -2.12 -5.78 9.27
CA LEU A 15 -3.27 -5.23 8.55
C LEU A 15 -4.08 -4.25 9.40
N VAL A 16 -3.91 -4.26 10.72
CA VAL A 16 -4.72 -3.42 11.63
C VAL A 16 -4.61 -1.93 11.28
N PRO A 17 -3.41 -1.35 11.05
CA PRO A 17 -3.31 0.06 10.68
C PRO A 17 -3.97 0.37 9.33
N PHE A 18 -3.86 -0.53 8.34
CA PHE A 18 -4.54 -0.35 7.05
C PHE A 18 -6.05 -0.25 7.22
N VAL A 19 -6.66 -1.20 7.94
CA VAL A 19 -8.11 -1.26 8.11
C VAL A 19 -8.60 -0.06 8.91
N LEU A 20 -7.97 0.26 10.04
CA LEU A 20 -8.40 1.36 10.90
C LEU A 20 -8.30 2.71 10.19
N LEU A 21 -7.18 3.00 9.52
CA LEU A 21 -6.97 4.29 8.87
C LEU A 21 -7.81 4.43 7.59
N SER A 22 -8.07 3.32 6.88
CA SER A 22 -8.87 3.32 5.65
C SER A 22 -10.36 3.43 5.89
N PHE A 23 -10.90 2.68 6.86
CA PHE A 23 -12.34 2.72 7.14
C PHE A 23 -12.71 3.82 8.14
N GLY A 24 -11.76 4.25 8.98
CA GLY A 24 -11.95 5.34 9.94
C GLY A 24 -12.36 6.66 9.28
N VAL A 25 -11.89 6.93 8.05
CA VAL A 25 -12.20 8.19 7.34
C VAL A 25 -13.69 8.37 7.06
N TRP A 26 -14.45 7.29 6.93
CA TRP A 26 -15.89 7.35 6.67
C TRP A 26 -16.73 7.80 7.87
N PHE A 27 -16.12 7.81 9.06
CA PHE A 27 -16.74 8.29 10.30
C PHE A 27 -16.35 9.74 10.62
N ILE A 28 -15.46 10.35 9.84
CA ILE A 28 -15.07 11.75 10.00
C ILE A 28 -16.05 12.64 9.21
N PRO A 29 -16.67 13.65 9.85
CA PRO A 29 -17.44 14.68 9.17
C PRO A 29 -16.64 15.39 8.05
N TYR A 30 -17.29 15.71 6.93
CA TYR A 30 -16.63 16.28 5.73
C TYR A 30 -15.91 17.61 5.94
N ASN A 31 -16.27 18.35 6.98
CA ASN A 31 -15.66 19.62 7.34
C ASN A 31 -14.39 19.48 8.19
N LEU A 32 -14.02 18.26 8.58
CA LEU A 32 -12.81 17.97 9.34
C LEU A 32 -11.67 17.49 8.42
N PRO A 33 -10.41 17.84 8.74
CA PRO A 33 -9.26 17.50 7.92
C PRO A 33 -9.03 15.98 7.92
N TYR A 34 -9.29 15.34 6.78
CA TYR A 34 -9.08 13.90 6.58
C TYR A 34 -7.59 13.53 6.41
N GLU A 35 -6.72 14.54 6.27
CA GLU A 35 -5.26 14.43 6.18
C GLU A 35 -4.66 13.68 7.37
N ALA A 36 -5.26 13.85 8.56
CA ALA A 36 -4.84 13.19 9.80
C ALA A 36 -4.93 11.66 9.75
N LEU A 37 -5.80 11.10 8.89
CA LEU A 37 -5.86 9.65 8.63
C LEU A 37 -5.13 9.28 7.33
N CYS A 38 -5.20 10.15 6.32
CA CYS A 38 -4.62 9.93 5.01
C CYS A 38 -3.10 9.83 5.05
N LEU A 39 -2.41 10.80 5.68
CA LEU A 39 -0.95 10.83 5.71
C LEU A 39 -0.36 9.61 6.45
N PRO A 40 -0.85 9.23 7.65
CA PRO A 40 -0.39 8.01 8.30
C PRO A 40 -0.71 6.74 7.51
N PHE A 41 -1.85 6.69 6.81
CA PHE A 41 -2.19 5.54 5.97
C PHE A 41 -1.16 5.33 4.87
N PHE A 42 -0.85 6.38 4.11
CA PHE A 42 0.14 6.28 3.04
C PHE A 42 1.56 6.06 3.54
N LEU A 43 1.94 6.68 4.66
CA LEU A 43 3.24 6.43 5.29
C LEU A 43 3.38 4.95 5.69
N TYR A 44 2.35 4.37 6.31
CA TYR A 44 2.32 2.95 6.65
C TYR A 44 2.34 2.06 5.41
N ALA A 45 1.57 2.42 4.38
CA ALA A 45 1.56 1.72 3.10
C ALA A 45 2.94 1.70 2.44
N LEU A 46 3.65 2.83 2.44
CA LEU A 46 5.01 2.94 1.94
C LEU A 46 6.01 2.10 2.74
N MET A 47 5.90 2.09 4.07
CA MET A 47 6.75 1.26 4.92
C MET A 47 6.62 -0.21 4.53
N ILE A 48 5.39 -0.72 4.41
CA ILE A 48 5.14 -2.11 3.99
C ILE A 48 5.59 -2.34 2.55
N ASN A 49 5.31 -1.40 1.64
CA ASN A 49 5.74 -1.49 0.25
C ASN A 49 7.28 -1.58 0.14
N SER A 50 8.01 -0.83 0.95
CA SER A 50 9.48 -0.84 1.00
C SER A 50 10.03 -2.21 1.39
N PHE A 51 9.41 -2.87 2.38
CA PHE A 51 9.79 -4.24 2.74
C PHE A 51 9.52 -5.23 1.59
N LEU A 52 8.40 -5.07 0.89
CA LEU A 52 8.03 -5.97 -0.21
C LEU A 52 8.91 -5.79 -1.45
N SER A 53 9.17 -4.54 -1.85
CA SER A 53 10.08 -4.24 -2.96
C SER A 53 11.52 -4.65 -2.63
N GLY A 54 11.96 -4.46 -1.38
CA GLY A 54 13.27 -4.92 -0.91
C GLY A 54 13.42 -6.45 -0.96
N ASN A 55 12.37 -7.20 -0.61
CA ASN A 55 12.38 -8.66 -0.77
C ASN A 55 12.52 -9.07 -2.25
N LEU A 56 11.87 -8.36 -3.17
CA LEU A 56 12.05 -8.62 -4.60
C LEU A 56 13.47 -8.30 -5.11
N TRP A 57 14.18 -7.34 -4.53
CA TRP A 57 15.60 -7.11 -4.88
C TRP A 57 16.47 -8.31 -4.58
N SER A 58 16.40 -8.84 -3.35
CA SER A 58 17.16 -10.04 -2.97
C SER A 58 16.82 -11.19 -3.92
N TYR A 59 15.55 -11.34 -4.22
CA TYR A 59 15.08 -12.37 -5.12
C TYR A 59 15.59 -12.22 -6.57
N ASN A 60 15.61 -11.01 -7.12
CA ASN A 60 16.12 -10.77 -8.47
C ASN A 60 17.63 -11.02 -8.55
N LEU A 61 18.37 -10.76 -7.47
CA LEU A 61 19.80 -11.12 -7.39
C LEU A 61 19.99 -12.64 -7.47
N ASP A 62 19.20 -13.41 -6.70
CA ASP A 62 19.28 -14.88 -6.69
C ASP A 62 19.00 -15.48 -8.09
N LEU A 63 18.00 -14.93 -8.79
CA LEU A 63 17.61 -15.40 -10.13
C LEU A 63 18.33 -14.70 -11.28
N ARG A 64 19.29 -13.81 -11.01
CA ARG A 64 20.01 -13.01 -12.03
C ARG A 64 19.07 -12.24 -12.97
N MET A 65 17.95 -11.75 -12.44
CA MET A 65 16.99 -10.92 -13.16
C MET A 65 17.29 -9.43 -12.96
N SER A 66 16.84 -8.60 -13.90
CA SER A 66 16.97 -7.14 -13.77
C SER A 66 16.20 -6.61 -12.54
N PRO A 67 16.78 -5.71 -11.72
CA PRO A 67 16.12 -5.12 -10.56
C PRO A 67 15.14 -3.99 -10.91
N ILE A 68 14.94 -3.69 -12.21
CA ILE A 68 14.15 -2.54 -12.66
C ILE A 68 12.70 -2.58 -12.17
N VAL A 69 12.08 -3.77 -12.14
CA VAL A 69 10.68 -3.92 -11.73
C VAL A 69 10.50 -3.58 -10.24
N PRO A 70 11.27 -4.16 -9.31
CA PRO A 70 11.25 -3.73 -7.91
C PRO A 70 11.56 -2.24 -7.69
N ILE A 71 12.48 -1.66 -8.47
CA ILE A 71 12.81 -0.22 -8.42
C ILE A 71 11.57 0.61 -8.75
N ILE A 72 10.89 0.31 -9.85
CA ILE A 72 9.67 1.03 -10.28
C ILE A 72 8.59 0.93 -9.19
N PHE A 73 8.33 -0.27 -8.68
CA PHE A 73 7.31 -0.47 -7.65
C PHE A 73 7.65 0.18 -6.30
N PHE A 74 8.93 0.37 -5.98
CA PHE A 74 9.34 1.16 -4.83
C PHE A 74 9.13 2.65 -5.04
N PHE A 75 9.70 3.22 -6.12
CA PHE A 75 9.77 4.67 -6.32
C PHE A 75 8.45 5.29 -6.77
N LEU A 76 7.58 4.56 -7.49
CA LEU A 76 6.31 5.10 -7.98
C LEU A 76 5.39 5.63 -6.87
N PRO A 77 4.98 4.82 -5.87
CA PRO A 77 4.16 5.33 -4.76
C PRO A 77 4.94 6.31 -3.88
N LEU A 78 6.26 6.14 -3.73
CA LEU A 78 7.10 7.03 -2.94
C LEU A 78 7.11 8.46 -3.52
N ALA A 79 7.33 8.60 -4.82
CA ALA A 79 7.35 9.89 -5.50
C ALA A 79 6.01 10.62 -5.39
N LEU A 80 4.89 9.91 -5.58
CA LEU A 80 3.56 10.52 -5.42
C LEU A 80 3.27 10.92 -3.98
N PHE A 81 3.67 10.12 -2.99
CA PHE A 81 3.53 10.49 -1.59
C PHE A 81 4.36 11.72 -1.22
N PHE A 82 5.59 11.84 -1.72
CA PHE A 82 6.42 13.02 -1.52
C PHE A 82 5.77 14.26 -2.12
N MET A 83 5.31 14.19 -3.38
CA MET A 83 4.59 15.28 -4.03
C MET A 83 3.33 15.65 -3.26
N MET A 84 2.55 14.66 -2.83
CA MET A 84 1.36 14.83 -1.99
C MET A 84 1.69 15.57 -0.70
N THR A 85 2.73 15.18 0.01
CA THR A 85 3.13 15.78 1.29
C THR A 85 3.60 17.23 1.11
N ILE A 86 4.43 17.50 0.10
CA ILE A 86 4.93 18.85 -0.21
C ILE A 86 3.78 19.78 -0.57
N ILE A 87 2.86 19.35 -1.45
CA ILE A 87 1.73 20.19 -1.87
C ILE A 87 0.77 20.42 -0.71
N THR A 88 0.46 19.38 0.08
CA THR A 88 -0.41 19.51 1.26
C THR A 88 0.17 20.48 2.28
N TYR A 89 1.49 20.42 2.53
CA TYR A 89 2.16 21.35 3.44
C TYR A 89 2.06 22.81 2.96
N ASN A 90 2.28 23.07 1.67
CA ASN A 90 2.25 24.43 1.12
C ASN A 90 0.83 25.01 1.01
N SER A 91 -0.16 24.17 0.72
CA SER A 91 -1.56 24.60 0.53
C SER A 91 -2.42 24.47 1.78
N LEU A 92 -1.88 23.91 2.87
CA LEU A 92 -2.58 23.56 4.12
C LEU A 92 -3.77 22.60 3.92
N GLN A 93 -3.94 22.03 2.72
CA GLN A 93 -5.04 21.16 2.37
C GLN A 93 -4.58 20.12 1.35
N LEU A 94 -5.01 18.87 1.52
CA LEU A 94 -4.73 17.84 0.55
C LEU A 94 -5.69 17.98 -0.65
N GLY A 95 -5.12 18.11 -1.85
CA GLY A 95 -5.88 18.02 -3.09
C GLY A 95 -6.38 16.58 -3.32
N PRO A 96 -7.70 16.35 -3.46
CA PRO A 96 -8.24 14.98 -3.55
C PRO A 96 -7.79 14.23 -4.81
N ILE A 97 -7.50 14.94 -5.92
CA ILE A 97 -6.96 14.35 -7.16
C ILE A 97 -5.55 13.78 -6.92
N LEU A 98 -4.72 14.50 -6.16
CA LEU A 98 -3.37 14.06 -5.85
C LEU A 98 -3.39 12.86 -4.89
N GLY A 99 -4.30 12.88 -3.91
CA GLY A 99 -4.58 11.74 -3.04
C GLY A 99 -5.01 10.49 -3.84
N LEU A 100 -5.98 10.63 -4.75
CA LEU A 100 -6.41 9.55 -5.65
C LEU A 100 -5.24 9.00 -6.49
N SER A 101 -4.39 9.89 -7.01
CA SER A 101 -3.21 9.47 -7.78
C SER A 101 -2.25 8.63 -6.93
N ALA A 102 -1.99 9.04 -5.68
CA ALA A 102 -1.18 8.27 -4.72
C ALA A 102 -1.81 6.90 -4.40
N VAL A 103 -3.15 6.82 -4.28
CA VAL A 103 -3.87 5.55 -4.12
C VAL A 103 -3.60 4.63 -5.32
N LEU A 104 -3.76 5.13 -6.54
CA LEU A 104 -3.58 4.34 -7.77
C LEU A 104 -2.14 3.84 -7.94
N ALA A 105 -1.15 4.67 -7.61
CA ALA A 105 0.25 4.25 -7.58
C ALA A 105 0.50 3.13 -6.56
N SER A 106 -0.09 3.26 -5.37
CA SER A 106 0.05 2.24 -4.32
C SER A 106 -0.62 0.93 -4.72
N ILE A 107 -1.84 0.98 -5.27
CA ILE A 107 -2.54 -0.18 -5.86
C ILE A 107 -1.67 -0.86 -6.92
N SER A 108 -1.16 -0.08 -7.86
CA SER A 108 -0.33 -0.58 -8.96
C SER A 108 0.92 -1.28 -8.43
N SER A 109 1.53 -0.73 -7.39
CA SER A 109 2.70 -1.31 -6.75
C SER A 109 2.40 -2.60 -5.98
N PHE A 110 1.42 -2.60 -5.07
CA PHE A 110 1.09 -3.81 -4.28
C PHE A 110 0.62 -4.96 -5.16
N LEU A 111 -0.23 -4.68 -6.16
CA LEU A 111 -0.69 -5.68 -7.11
C LEU A 111 0.45 -6.13 -8.04
N GLY A 112 1.23 -5.19 -8.55
CA GLY A 112 2.37 -5.46 -9.43
C GLY A 112 3.42 -6.35 -8.78
N ILE A 113 3.78 -6.05 -7.52
CA ILE A 113 4.68 -6.88 -6.71
C ILE A 113 4.10 -8.29 -6.54
N TYR A 114 2.82 -8.42 -6.18
CA TYR A 114 2.18 -9.73 -6.00
C TYR A 114 2.18 -10.56 -7.29
N LEU A 115 1.83 -9.97 -8.42
CA LEU A 115 1.82 -10.65 -9.72
C LEU A 115 3.23 -11.02 -10.17
N TYR A 116 4.19 -10.12 -9.97
CA TYR A 116 5.60 -10.37 -10.29
C TYR A 116 6.18 -11.50 -9.45
N GLU A 117 5.96 -11.49 -8.14
CA GLU A 117 6.37 -12.54 -7.21
C GLU A 117 5.76 -13.89 -7.61
N SER A 118 4.44 -13.91 -7.86
CA SER A 118 3.70 -15.14 -8.19
C SER A 118 4.12 -15.76 -9.53
N LYS A 119 4.57 -14.96 -10.49
CA LYS A 119 4.98 -15.44 -11.82
C LYS A 119 6.38 -16.04 -11.81
N ASN A 120 7.29 -15.45 -11.05
CA ASN A 120 8.70 -15.76 -11.21
C ASN A 120 9.23 -16.67 -10.07
N LYS A 121 8.59 -16.72 -8.90
CA LYS A 121 9.11 -17.44 -7.72
C LYS A 121 8.21 -18.58 -7.29
N GLU A 122 8.80 -19.77 -7.17
CA GLU A 122 8.14 -20.87 -6.49
C GLU A 122 8.19 -20.67 -4.99
N HIS A 123 7.02 -20.55 -4.38
CA HIS A 123 6.86 -20.46 -2.95
C HIS A 123 6.04 -21.62 -2.41
N GLN A 124 6.27 -21.93 -1.13
CA GLN A 124 5.45 -22.88 -0.39
C GLN A 124 3.97 -22.47 -0.45
N PRO A 125 3.01 -23.40 -0.68
CA PRO A 125 1.59 -23.07 -0.88
C PRO A 125 0.97 -22.23 0.24
N TYR A 126 1.39 -22.48 1.48
CA TYR A 126 0.94 -21.70 2.64
C TYR A 126 1.33 -20.22 2.56
N TYR A 127 2.54 -19.92 2.08
CA TYR A 127 3.00 -18.53 1.91
C TYR A 127 2.19 -17.84 0.82
N LEU A 128 1.96 -18.49 -0.33
CA LEU A 128 1.17 -17.93 -1.42
C LEU A 128 -0.26 -17.58 -0.97
N LEU A 129 -0.89 -18.47 -0.19
CA LEU A 129 -2.22 -18.21 0.36
C LEU A 129 -2.22 -17.02 1.32
N LEU A 130 -1.25 -16.94 2.22
CA LEU A 130 -1.10 -15.81 3.14
C LEU A 130 -0.85 -14.51 2.38
N ARG A 131 0.10 -14.52 1.45
CA ARG A 131 0.47 -13.38 0.59
C ARG A 131 -0.74 -12.84 -0.17
N ARG A 132 -1.51 -13.72 -0.81
CA ARG A 132 -2.76 -13.36 -1.49
C ARG A 132 -3.76 -12.70 -0.55
N ARG A 133 -4.00 -13.28 0.64
CA ARG A 133 -4.93 -12.71 1.63
C ARG A 133 -4.52 -11.30 2.06
N LEU A 134 -3.25 -11.12 2.40
CA LEU A 134 -2.72 -9.81 2.80
C LEU A 134 -2.88 -8.79 1.66
N THR A 135 -2.49 -9.14 0.43
CA THR A 135 -2.63 -8.26 -0.73
C THR A 135 -4.09 -7.88 -0.97
N VAL A 136 -5.02 -8.82 -0.93
CA VAL A 136 -6.46 -8.52 -1.10
C VAL A 136 -6.97 -7.53 -0.06
N VAL A 137 -6.62 -7.72 1.22
CA VAL A 137 -7.06 -6.78 2.28
C VAL A 137 -6.46 -5.39 2.06
N VAL A 138 -5.16 -5.30 1.74
CA VAL A 138 -4.51 -4.02 1.43
C VAL A 138 -5.16 -3.35 0.23
N MET A 139 -5.52 -4.09 -0.81
CA MET A 139 -6.22 -3.57 -1.98
C MET A 139 -7.59 -3.01 -1.62
N ILE A 140 -8.38 -3.71 -0.81
CA ILE A 140 -9.67 -3.22 -0.31
C ILE A 140 -9.49 -1.90 0.47
N CYS A 141 -8.45 -1.80 1.31
CA CYS A 141 -8.17 -0.58 2.05
C CYS A 141 -7.81 0.61 1.14
N HIS A 142 -7.05 0.37 0.07
CA HIS A 142 -6.77 1.40 -0.93
C HIS A 142 -8.01 1.77 -1.74
N LEU A 143 -8.86 0.80 -2.10
CA LEU A 143 -10.12 1.05 -2.82
C LEU A 143 -11.10 1.87 -1.98
N SER A 144 -11.15 1.67 -0.66
CA SER A 144 -11.91 2.53 0.26
C SER A 144 -11.43 3.98 0.19
N TRP A 145 -10.11 4.23 0.19
CA TRP A 145 -9.57 5.58 -0.02
C TRP A 145 -9.86 6.14 -1.42
N ALA A 146 -9.77 5.33 -2.47
CA ALA A 146 -10.14 5.76 -3.81
C ALA A 146 -11.60 6.21 -3.87
N ALA A 147 -12.52 5.42 -3.30
CA ALA A 147 -13.93 5.75 -3.22
C ALA A 147 -14.17 7.03 -2.42
N PHE A 148 -13.44 7.23 -1.32
CA PHE A 148 -13.51 8.46 -0.53
C PHE A 148 -13.07 9.70 -1.34
N PHE A 149 -11.93 9.62 -2.04
CA PHE A 149 -11.46 10.72 -2.90
C PHE A 149 -12.41 11.01 -4.06
N ILE A 150 -12.93 9.98 -4.73
CA ILE A 150 -13.91 10.14 -5.81
C ILE A 150 -15.15 10.86 -5.28
N ARG A 151 -15.63 10.49 -4.10
CA ARG A 151 -16.79 11.14 -3.47
C ARG A 151 -16.54 12.63 -3.20
N ILE A 152 -15.35 13.00 -2.72
CA ILE A 152 -14.99 14.41 -2.50
C ILE A 152 -14.93 15.17 -3.83
N ILE A 153 -14.35 14.57 -4.87
CA ILE A 153 -14.22 15.21 -6.20
C ILE A 153 -15.60 15.44 -6.84
N SER A 154 -16.56 14.57 -6.57
CA SER A 154 -17.90 14.62 -7.14
C SER A 154 -18.91 15.45 -6.34
N ALA A 155 -18.54 15.94 -5.16
CA ALA A 155 -19.40 16.73 -4.28
C ALA A 155 -19.22 18.23 -4.55
#